data_AF-A0A1B2DM32-F1
#
_entry.id   AF-A0A1B2DM32-F1
#
_cell.length_a   1.000
_cell.length_b   1.000
_cell.length_c   1.000
_cell.angle_alpha   90.00
_cell.angle_beta   90.00
_cell.angle_gamma   90.00
#
_symmetry.space_group_name_H-M   'P 1'
#
loop_
_entity.id
_entity.type
_entity.pdbx_description
1 polymer ?
#
loop_
_entity_poly.entity_id
_entity_poly.type
_entity_poly.pdbx_seq_one_letter_code
_entity_poly.pdbx_strand_id
1 'polypeptide(L)'
;MYKEPEKKQEKYVGFPMKMNAYGHKELFIVQKDENAFILYFILGKMTQNYWTWGSFETTVVTLSKQFSIKKKESDNRKEIKRLLLVLHEKGWFKIMFDEQSFEYDTLLNISMVDLDSPQVMSVVESENFKHTGYLKVTQEMFDSCKWNARHFRGLIYAEWRMMRGQENEGKYRISGSEWQKAMGISKLTQINLVKELDELNLVDKQRGEMYIDACGKPKRETNLYSVVCDEERQERKQEEKQNEYSLIKQHNFDVHAEVAQLDAIDPRCENTNVYKTGKKDYLGNKEYWIWNTTKYKSTKMHLDARFNSFKNARPDLYATVVMEGEKYMKKINANKDWQEKQHQMSSHRNKGYDPRFYLS
;
A
#
# COMPACT_ATOMS: atom_id res chain seq x y z
N MET A 1 19.11 42.56 -17.14
CA MET A 1 18.64 41.67 -18.23
C MET A 1 18.97 40.25 -17.82
N TYR A 2 17.98 39.43 -17.48
CA TYR A 2 18.19 38.02 -17.15
C TYR A 2 18.10 37.21 -18.45
N LYS A 3 19.18 36.49 -18.80
CA LYS A 3 19.22 35.62 -19.97
C LYS A 3 18.28 34.44 -19.75
N GLU A 4 17.43 34.17 -20.74
CA GLU A 4 16.69 32.90 -20.81
C GLU A 4 17.68 31.72 -20.81
N PRO A 5 17.46 30.67 -20.00
CA PRO A 5 18.27 29.46 -20.07
C PRO A 5 18.09 28.80 -21.44
N GLU A 6 19.20 28.53 -22.13
CA GLU A 6 19.25 27.96 -23.49
C GLU A 6 18.74 26.51 -23.58
N LYS A 7 18.41 25.86 -22.45
CA LYS A 7 17.90 24.48 -22.41
C LYS A 7 16.62 24.41 -21.59
N LYS A 8 15.59 23.74 -22.14
CA LYS A 8 14.43 23.27 -21.36
C LYS A 8 14.95 22.39 -20.22
N GLN A 9 15.04 22.96 -19.02
CA GLN A 9 15.57 22.26 -17.86
C GLN A 9 14.66 21.09 -17.48
N GLU A 10 15.29 19.99 -17.09
CA GLU A 10 14.62 18.73 -16.77
C GLU A 10 13.59 18.93 -15.62
N LYS A 11 12.36 18.44 -15.81
CA LYS A 11 11.19 18.65 -14.92
C LYS A 11 11.20 17.78 -13.65
N TYR A 12 12.33 17.56 -13.00
CA TYR A 12 12.41 16.75 -11.77
C TYR A 12 12.96 17.53 -10.59
N VAL A 13 12.66 17.11 -9.36
CA VAL A 13 13.33 17.55 -8.13
C VAL A 13 14.35 16.50 -7.73
N GLY A 14 15.60 16.89 -7.49
CA GLY A 14 16.63 15.97 -7.01
C GLY A 14 16.39 15.64 -5.54
N PHE A 15 16.15 14.38 -5.22
CA PHE A 15 15.98 13.88 -3.85
C PHE A 15 17.27 13.23 -3.37
N PRO A 16 18.02 13.83 -2.43
CA PRO A 16 19.22 13.22 -1.87
C PRO A 16 18.92 11.82 -1.32
N MET A 17 19.68 10.82 -1.74
CA MET A 17 19.44 9.42 -1.32
C MET A 17 19.51 9.27 0.21
N LYS A 18 20.35 10.09 0.86
CA LYS A 18 20.51 10.16 2.32
C LYS A 18 19.25 10.55 3.09
N MET A 19 18.27 11.22 2.48
CA MET A 19 16.97 11.48 3.12
C MET A 19 16.26 10.17 3.50
N ASN A 20 16.55 9.09 2.76
CA ASN A 20 15.96 7.76 2.92
C ASN A 20 16.92 6.72 3.50
N ALA A 21 18.19 7.06 3.70
CA ALA A 21 19.19 6.14 4.20
C ALA A 21 19.19 6.08 5.74
N TYR A 22 18.50 5.08 6.30
CA TYR A 22 18.36 4.92 7.76
C TYR A 22 19.69 4.75 8.52
N GLY A 23 20.80 4.44 7.83
CA GLY A 23 22.15 4.44 8.39
C GLY A 23 22.66 5.84 8.77
N HIS A 24 22.15 6.90 8.13
CA HIS A 24 22.53 8.28 8.38
C HIS A 24 21.48 8.99 9.25
N LYS A 25 21.39 8.62 10.53
CA LYS A 25 20.32 9.08 11.45
C LYS A 25 20.10 10.60 11.48
N GLU A 26 21.18 11.37 11.39
CA GLU A 26 21.14 12.84 11.42
C GLU A 26 20.42 13.41 10.19
N LEU A 27 20.64 12.81 9.02
CA LEU A 27 20.13 13.27 7.73
C LEU A 27 18.79 12.58 7.36
N PHE A 28 18.56 11.39 7.88
CA PHE A 28 17.38 10.56 7.60
C PHE A 28 16.07 11.18 8.11
N ILE A 29 15.01 11.14 7.30
CA ILE A 29 13.67 11.56 7.71
C ILE A 29 12.93 10.39 8.37
N VAL A 30 12.58 10.55 9.66
CA VAL A 30 11.91 9.50 10.43
C VAL A 30 10.41 9.39 10.09
N GLN A 31 9.77 8.30 10.49
CA GLN A 31 8.37 8.01 10.15
C GLN A 31 7.39 9.13 10.52
N LYS A 32 7.53 9.72 11.73
CA LYS A 32 6.67 10.83 12.20
C LYS A 32 6.75 12.09 11.32
N ASP A 33 7.78 12.19 10.49
CA ASP A 33 8.08 13.32 9.62
C ASP A 33 7.87 12.99 8.15
N GLU A 34 7.13 11.91 7.81
CA GLU A 34 6.95 11.46 6.42
C GLU A 34 6.42 12.54 5.47
N ASN A 35 5.60 13.48 5.96
CA ASN A 35 5.12 14.63 5.18
C ASN A 35 6.23 15.61 4.74
N ALA A 36 7.43 15.53 5.33
CA ALA A 36 8.60 16.27 4.89
C ALA A 36 8.99 15.92 3.44
N PHE A 37 8.72 14.71 2.97
CA PHE A 37 8.97 14.33 1.57
C PHE A 37 8.09 15.13 0.60
N ILE A 38 6.80 15.26 0.90
CA ILE A 38 5.86 16.06 0.10
C ILE A 38 6.29 17.52 0.11
N LEU A 39 6.56 18.08 1.30
CA LEU A 39 6.97 19.47 1.44
C LEU A 39 8.27 19.75 0.67
N TYR A 40 9.26 18.85 0.75
CA TYR A 40 10.52 18.97 0.02
C TYR A 40 10.31 18.97 -1.50
N PHE A 41 9.48 18.05 -2.03
CA PHE A 41 9.17 18.00 -3.46
C PHE A 41 8.60 19.33 -3.94
N ILE A 42 7.61 19.83 -3.22
CA ILE A 42 6.87 21.03 -3.55
C ILE A 42 7.75 22.28 -3.52
N LEU A 43 8.55 22.44 -2.45
CA LEU A 43 9.49 23.54 -2.36
C LEU A 43 10.54 23.45 -3.47
N GLY A 44 11.05 22.25 -3.76
CA GLY A 44 11.93 22.00 -4.88
C GLY A 44 11.33 22.45 -6.22
N LYS A 45 10.06 22.12 -6.48
CA LYS A 45 9.33 22.60 -7.67
C LYS A 45 9.23 24.12 -7.72
N MET A 46 9.01 24.79 -6.58
CA MET A 46 8.92 26.25 -6.51
C MET A 46 10.27 26.94 -6.78
N THR A 47 11.37 26.35 -6.30
CA THR A 47 12.74 26.85 -6.59
C THR A 47 13.19 26.64 -8.04
N GLN A 48 12.42 25.91 -8.84
CA GLN A 48 12.65 25.74 -10.27
C GLN A 48 11.89 26.76 -11.13
N ASN A 49 11.29 27.77 -10.49
CA ASN A 49 10.68 28.87 -11.21
C ASN A 49 11.77 29.69 -11.92
N TYR A 50 11.52 30.00 -13.20
CA TYR A 50 12.39 30.80 -14.05
C TYR A 50 12.87 32.10 -13.39
N TRP A 51 12.00 32.75 -12.61
CA TRP A 51 12.28 34.04 -11.98
C TRP A 51 13.09 33.96 -10.68
N THR A 52 13.09 32.81 -10.02
CA THR A 52 13.66 32.62 -8.67
C THR A 52 14.36 31.26 -8.61
N TRP A 53 15.30 31.04 -9.53
CA TRP A 53 16.00 29.77 -9.63
C TRP A 53 16.91 29.55 -8.43
N GLY A 54 16.74 28.43 -7.74
CA GLY A 54 17.56 28.03 -6.59
C GLY A 54 17.12 28.59 -5.23
N SER A 55 16.22 29.58 -5.20
CA SER A 55 15.68 30.16 -3.97
C SER A 55 14.22 30.58 -4.13
N PHE A 56 13.39 30.42 -3.11
CA PHE A 56 11.97 30.76 -3.16
C PHE A 56 11.55 31.53 -1.90
N GLU A 57 10.86 32.65 -2.09
CA GLU A 57 10.34 33.48 -1.02
C GLU A 57 8.88 33.12 -0.68
N THR A 58 8.58 32.91 0.60
CA THR A 58 7.23 32.52 1.05
C THR A 58 7.02 32.80 2.54
N THR A 59 5.86 32.43 3.07
CA THR A 59 5.55 32.46 4.50
C THR A 59 4.88 31.14 4.92
N VAL A 60 4.87 30.81 6.21
CA VAL A 60 4.16 29.62 6.69
C VAL A 60 2.66 29.74 6.38
N VAL A 61 2.09 30.94 6.50
CA VAL A 61 0.68 31.19 6.14
C VAL A 61 0.41 30.82 4.68
N THR A 62 1.23 31.29 3.74
CA THR A 62 1.06 31.00 2.31
C THR A 62 1.22 29.51 2.02
N LEU A 63 2.28 28.89 2.53
CA LEU A 63 2.50 27.44 2.38
C LEU A 63 1.33 26.62 2.97
N SER A 64 0.79 27.03 4.13
CA SER A 64 -0.33 26.31 4.76
C SER A 64 -1.63 26.34 3.96
N LYS A 65 -1.84 27.36 3.12
CA LYS A 65 -2.99 27.43 2.22
C LYS A 65 -2.80 26.58 0.96
N GLN A 66 -1.57 26.48 0.49
CA GLN A 66 -1.21 25.67 -0.67
C GLN A 66 -1.12 24.17 -0.32
N PHE A 67 -0.74 23.84 0.92
CA PHE A 67 -0.45 22.48 1.36
C PHE A 67 -1.22 22.12 2.63
N SER A 68 -2.40 21.53 2.47
CA SER A 68 -3.25 21.10 3.59
C SER A 68 -2.89 19.69 4.08
N ILE A 69 -1.91 19.62 4.98
CA ILE A 69 -1.51 18.38 5.68
C ILE A 69 -2.51 18.06 6.80
N LYS A 70 -3.01 19.08 7.49
CA LYS A 70 -4.02 18.99 8.54
C LYS A 70 -5.28 19.73 8.11
N LYS A 71 -6.45 19.16 8.46
CA LYS A 71 -7.76 19.77 8.14
C LYS A 71 -7.95 21.16 8.75
N LYS A 72 -7.47 21.38 9.98
CA LYS A 72 -7.58 22.67 10.68
C LYS A 72 -6.41 23.56 10.34
N GLU A 73 -6.67 24.77 9.87
CA GLU A 73 -5.65 25.71 9.40
C GLU A 73 -4.57 26.03 10.45
N SER A 74 -4.96 26.27 11.71
CA SER A 74 -4.00 26.52 12.80
C SER A 74 -3.02 25.37 13.00
N ASP A 75 -3.52 24.14 12.91
CA ASP A 75 -2.74 22.94 13.14
C ASP A 75 -1.88 22.64 11.90
N ASN A 76 -2.38 23.00 10.72
CA ASN A 76 -1.63 22.93 9.48
C ASN A 76 -0.45 23.89 9.48
N ARG A 77 -0.64 25.15 9.90
CA ARG A 77 0.46 26.12 10.04
C ARG A 77 1.53 25.63 11.03
N LYS A 78 1.11 25.08 12.17
CA LYS A 78 2.03 24.46 13.15
C LYS A 78 2.82 23.32 12.53
N GLU A 79 2.15 22.44 11.80
CA GLU A 79 2.79 21.28 11.16
C GLU A 79 3.74 21.69 10.03
N ILE A 80 3.36 22.64 9.18
CA ILE A 80 4.23 23.18 8.13
C ILE A 80 5.47 23.82 8.75
N LYS A 81 5.32 24.69 9.75
CA LYS A 81 6.45 25.29 10.47
C LYS A 81 7.39 24.23 11.05
N ARG A 82 6.83 23.21 11.68
CA ARG A 82 7.59 22.08 12.26
C ARG A 82 8.35 21.29 11.20
N LEU A 83 7.70 20.95 10.08
CA LEU A 83 8.34 20.23 8.98
C LEU A 83 9.41 21.07 8.29
N LEU A 84 9.20 22.39 8.19
CA LEU A 84 10.21 23.32 7.70
C LEU A 84 11.48 23.25 8.56
N LEU A 85 11.33 23.31 9.88
CA LEU A 85 12.46 23.16 10.81
C LEU A 85 13.13 21.80 10.69
N VAL A 86 12.38 20.70 10.58
CA VAL A 86 12.95 19.36 10.42
C VAL A 86 13.85 19.27 9.18
N LEU A 87 13.40 19.82 8.05
CA LEU A 87 14.16 19.80 6.82
C LEU A 87 15.36 20.76 6.86
N HIS A 88 15.23 21.89 7.58
CA HIS A 88 16.33 22.83 7.81
C HIS A 88 17.43 22.25 8.71
N GLU A 89 17.05 21.70 9.87
CA GLU A 89 17.97 21.09 10.84
C GLU A 89 18.74 19.91 10.23
N LYS A 90 18.11 19.18 9.31
CA LYS A 90 18.75 18.09 8.56
C LYS A 90 19.57 18.56 7.36
N GLY A 91 19.64 19.87 7.13
CA GLY A 91 20.41 20.51 6.08
C GLY A 91 19.86 20.28 4.67
N TRP A 92 18.59 19.89 4.51
CA TRP A 92 18.00 19.65 3.18
C TRP A 92 17.59 20.93 2.47
N PHE A 93 17.37 21.99 3.22
CA PHE A 93 17.35 23.35 2.71
C PHE A 93 17.84 24.34 3.76
N LYS A 94 18.22 25.52 3.29
CA LYS A 94 18.53 26.68 4.13
C LYS A 94 17.32 27.59 4.16
N ILE A 95 16.80 27.87 5.36
CA ILE A 95 15.84 28.94 5.56
C ILE A 95 16.63 30.16 6.02
N MET A 96 16.49 31.26 5.32
CA MET A 96 16.91 32.59 5.78
C MET A 96 15.65 33.41 6.06
N PHE A 97 15.66 34.15 7.17
CA PHE A 97 14.56 35.01 7.56
C PHE A 97 15.12 36.28 8.19
N ASP A 98 14.46 37.41 7.92
CA ASP A 98 14.98 38.75 8.24
C ASP A 98 14.69 39.18 9.70
N GLU A 99 13.84 38.44 10.41
CA GLU A 99 13.36 38.77 11.75
C GLU A 99 14.11 38.01 12.87
N GLN A 100 14.10 38.57 14.08
CA GLN A 100 14.67 37.93 15.27
C GLN A 100 13.89 36.67 15.70
N SER A 101 12.65 36.50 15.23
CA SER A 101 11.77 35.38 15.58
C SER A 101 11.10 34.80 14.33
N PHE A 102 11.05 33.47 14.25
CA PHE A 102 10.39 32.74 13.17
C PHE A 102 8.87 32.66 13.40
N GLU A 103 8.13 33.73 13.14
CA GLU A 103 6.66 33.75 13.20
C GLU A 103 6.02 33.16 11.93
N TYR A 104 4.68 33.04 11.88
CA TYR A 104 4.00 32.37 10.76
C TYR A 104 3.94 33.20 9.47
N ASP A 105 3.96 34.53 9.60
CA ASP A 105 3.91 35.52 8.54
C ASP A 105 5.28 36.10 8.18
N THR A 106 6.33 35.78 8.96
CA THR A 106 7.73 36.09 8.63
C THR A 106 8.05 35.64 7.21
N LEU A 107 8.67 36.53 6.43
CA LEU A 107 9.16 36.23 5.10
C LEU A 107 10.33 35.25 5.18
N LEU A 108 10.21 34.13 4.49
CA LEU A 108 11.17 33.05 4.44
C LEU A 108 11.77 32.99 3.05
N ASN A 109 13.09 33.08 2.97
CA ASN A 109 13.83 32.74 1.78
C ASN A 109 14.36 31.31 1.93
N ILE A 110 13.80 30.38 1.15
CA ILE A 110 14.12 28.95 1.18
C ILE A 110 15.02 28.63 -0.01
N SER A 111 16.24 28.16 0.26
CA SER A 111 17.18 27.66 -0.74
C SER A 111 17.39 26.16 -0.59
N MET A 112 17.23 25.40 -1.67
CA MET A 112 17.43 23.94 -1.65
C MET A 112 18.91 23.60 -1.44
N VAL A 113 19.19 22.42 -0.87
CA VAL A 113 20.57 21.89 -0.84
C VAL A 113 21.13 21.78 -2.25
N ASP A 114 22.39 22.17 -2.42
CA ASP A 114 23.10 21.95 -3.67
C ASP A 114 23.31 20.44 -3.88
N LEU A 115 22.85 19.94 -5.04
CA LEU A 115 22.92 18.52 -5.39
C LEU A 115 24.36 18.03 -5.59
N ASP A 116 25.29 18.93 -5.89
CA ASP A 116 26.71 18.62 -6.04
C ASP A 116 27.47 18.72 -4.71
N SER A 117 26.80 19.15 -3.63
CA SER A 117 27.45 19.28 -2.32
C SER A 117 27.91 17.93 -1.76
N PRO A 118 28.95 17.90 -0.91
CA PRO A 118 29.37 16.68 -0.21
C PRO A 118 28.24 16.04 0.60
N GLN A 119 27.33 16.85 1.13
CA GLN A 119 26.17 16.36 1.88
C GLN A 119 25.28 15.46 1.02
N VAL A 120 25.12 15.73 -0.27
CA VAL A 120 24.34 14.89 -1.21
C VAL A 120 25.21 13.80 -1.83
N MET A 121 26.40 14.16 -2.30
CA MET A 121 27.24 13.28 -3.13
C MET A 121 28.08 12.27 -2.34
N SER A 122 28.35 12.47 -1.04
CA SER A 122 29.18 11.51 -0.31
C SER A 122 28.51 10.13 -0.22
N VAL A 123 29.34 9.09 -0.21
CA VAL A 123 28.90 7.69 -0.23
C VAL A 123 27.99 7.37 0.95
N VAL A 124 26.89 6.69 0.63
CA VAL A 124 26.01 5.98 1.55
C VAL A 124 26.30 4.50 1.42
N GLU A 125 26.76 3.89 2.51
CA GLU A 125 26.90 2.44 2.58
C GLU A 125 25.60 1.84 3.08
N SER A 126 25.05 0.92 2.28
CA SER A 126 23.87 0.16 2.67
C SER A 126 24.09 -1.31 2.33
N GLU A 127 24.21 -2.13 3.37
CA GLU A 127 24.56 -3.55 3.24
C GLU A 127 25.87 -3.70 2.46
N ASN A 128 25.81 -4.20 1.22
CA ASN A 128 26.97 -4.45 0.36
C ASN A 128 27.10 -3.43 -0.79
N PHE A 129 26.24 -2.42 -0.84
CA PHE A 129 26.19 -1.47 -1.94
C PHE A 129 26.57 -0.06 -1.47
N LYS A 130 27.34 0.62 -2.33
CA LYS A 130 27.72 2.02 -2.18
C LYS A 130 26.85 2.85 -3.10
N HIS A 131 26.18 3.84 -2.53
CA HIS A 131 25.31 4.75 -3.27
C HIS A 131 25.80 6.18 -3.12
N THR A 132 25.66 6.99 -4.16
CA THR A 132 26.05 8.41 -4.13
C THR A 132 25.00 9.24 -4.87
N GLY A 133 24.76 10.45 -4.36
CA GLY A 133 23.97 11.45 -5.07
C GLY A 133 22.49 11.44 -4.73
N TYR A 134 21.68 11.69 -5.76
CA TYR A 134 20.27 11.96 -5.63
C TYR A 134 19.44 11.17 -6.66
N LEU A 135 18.16 10.98 -6.34
CA LEU A 135 17.17 10.46 -7.26
C LEU A 135 16.47 11.60 -7.98
N LYS A 136 16.27 11.49 -9.29
CA LYS A 136 15.42 12.40 -10.06
C LYS A 136 13.95 12.06 -9.83
N VAL A 137 13.21 12.88 -9.08
CA VAL A 137 11.78 12.66 -8.81
C VAL A 137 10.93 13.59 -9.67
N THR A 138 10.08 13.03 -10.53
CA THR A 138 9.24 13.79 -11.46
C THR A 138 7.88 14.17 -10.86
N GLN A 139 7.18 15.12 -11.50
CA GLN A 139 5.80 15.47 -11.15
C GLN A 139 4.86 14.27 -11.27
N GLU A 140 5.06 13.43 -12.28
CA GLU A 140 4.33 12.19 -12.48
C GLU A 140 4.46 11.24 -11.28
N MET A 141 5.68 11.00 -10.80
CA MET A 141 5.92 10.14 -9.64
C MET A 141 5.17 10.67 -8.41
N PHE A 142 5.19 12.00 -8.22
CA PHE A 142 4.48 12.66 -7.14
C PHE A 142 2.95 12.54 -7.27
N ASP A 143 2.39 12.91 -8.41
CA ASP A 143 0.93 12.92 -8.66
C ASP A 143 0.33 11.51 -8.55
N SER A 144 1.07 10.50 -9.01
CA SER A 144 0.63 9.11 -8.93
C SER A 144 0.44 8.60 -7.50
N CYS A 145 1.18 9.17 -6.54
CA CYS A 145 1.04 8.85 -5.13
C CYS A 145 -0.17 9.54 -4.46
N LYS A 146 -0.96 10.32 -5.22
CA LYS A 146 -2.19 10.99 -4.75
C LYS A 146 -2.00 11.76 -3.44
N TRP A 147 -0.88 12.47 -3.32
CA TRP A 147 -0.53 13.25 -2.13
C TRP A 147 -0.41 12.43 -0.83
N ASN A 148 -0.24 11.10 -0.93
CA ASN A 148 0.03 10.25 0.22
C ASN A 148 1.53 10.18 0.49
N ALA A 149 1.98 10.78 1.60
CA ALA A 149 3.39 10.88 1.94
C ALA A 149 4.07 9.51 2.11
N ARG A 150 3.34 8.51 2.61
CA ARG A 150 3.86 7.16 2.82
C ARG A 150 4.07 6.44 1.49
N HIS A 151 3.10 6.55 0.58
CA HIS A 151 3.23 6.00 -0.77
C HIS A 151 4.36 6.68 -1.52
N PHE A 152 4.45 8.01 -1.43
CA PHE A 152 5.50 8.79 -2.08
C PHE A 152 6.91 8.43 -1.59
N ARG A 153 7.11 8.36 -0.27
CA ARG A 153 8.36 7.89 0.32
C ARG A 153 8.69 6.46 -0.12
N GLY A 154 7.70 5.56 -0.12
CA GLY A 154 7.88 4.17 -0.55
C GLY A 154 8.30 4.05 -2.02
N LEU A 155 7.66 4.83 -2.91
CA LEU A 155 8.00 4.89 -4.33
C LEU A 155 9.43 5.41 -4.53
N ILE A 156 9.80 6.52 -3.90
CA ILE A 156 11.17 7.07 -3.94
C ILE A 156 12.19 6.03 -3.45
N TYR A 157 11.86 5.30 -2.38
CA TYR A 157 12.74 4.27 -1.83
C TYR A 157 12.95 3.10 -2.80
N ALA A 158 11.86 2.60 -3.41
CA ALA A 158 11.94 1.54 -4.41
C ALA A 158 12.75 1.99 -5.64
N GLU A 159 12.52 3.20 -6.13
CA GLU A 159 13.25 3.75 -7.28
C GLU A 159 14.74 3.95 -6.97
N TRP A 160 15.08 4.44 -5.77
CA TRP A 160 16.47 4.53 -5.34
C TRP A 160 17.16 3.16 -5.40
N ARG A 161 16.48 2.10 -4.96
CA ARG A 161 17.03 0.74 -4.97
C ARG A 161 17.11 0.10 -6.35
N MET A 162 16.48 0.68 -7.37
CA MET A 162 16.67 0.23 -8.76
C MET A 162 18.07 0.53 -9.29
N MET A 163 18.81 1.48 -8.69
CA MET A 163 20.17 1.85 -9.10
C MET A 163 20.28 2.17 -10.60
N ARG A 164 19.30 2.88 -11.15
CA ARG A 164 19.27 3.18 -12.59
C ARG A 164 20.53 3.89 -13.06
N GLY A 165 21.08 3.45 -14.19
CA GLY A 165 22.32 3.97 -14.76
C GLY A 165 23.59 3.49 -14.06
N GLN A 166 23.51 2.46 -13.21
CA GLN A 166 24.67 1.82 -12.56
C GLN A 166 24.81 0.36 -12.99
N GLU A 167 25.99 -0.25 -12.81
CA GLU A 167 26.28 -1.65 -13.18
C GLU A 167 25.32 -2.68 -12.55
N ASN A 168 24.72 -2.31 -11.42
CA ASN A 168 23.81 -3.15 -10.65
C ASN A 168 22.33 -2.78 -10.81
N GLU A 169 21.99 -2.04 -11.86
CA GLU A 169 20.60 -1.66 -12.17
C GLU A 169 19.67 -2.88 -12.16
N GLY A 170 18.54 -2.77 -11.42
CA GLY A 170 17.52 -3.82 -11.33
C GLY A 170 17.94 -5.10 -10.60
N LYS A 171 19.16 -5.18 -10.05
CA LYS A 171 19.64 -6.38 -9.35
C LYS A 171 19.31 -6.37 -7.86
N TYR A 172 19.18 -5.20 -7.24
CA TYR A 172 18.99 -5.11 -5.79
C TYR A 172 17.63 -5.69 -5.35
N ARG A 173 17.64 -6.52 -4.31
CA ARG A 173 16.44 -7.14 -3.76
C ARG A 173 16.17 -6.59 -2.36
N ILE A 174 14.99 -6.00 -2.13
CA ILE A 174 14.68 -5.29 -0.88
C ILE A 174 14.01 -6.24 0.10
N SER A 175 14.65 -6.49 1.25
CA SER A 175 14.09 -7.39 2.26
C SER A 175 12.91 -6.76 2.99
N GLY A 176 11.99 -7.60 3.52
CA GLY A 176 10.90 -7.10 4.36
C GLY A 176 11.40 -6.40 5.64
N SER A 177 12.55 -6.82 6.18
CA SER A 177 13.23 -6.16 7.30
C SER A 177 13.81 -4.81 6.92
N GLU A 178 14.34 -4.67 5.71
CA GLU A 178 14.86 -3.41 5.21
C GLU A 178 13.74 -2.39 5.03
N TRP A 179 12.62 -2.79 4.42
CA TRP A 179 11.42 -1.95 4.34
C TRP A 179 10.95 -1.46 5.72
N GLN A 180 10.93 -2.34 6.72
CA GLN A 180 10.56 -1.98 8.10
C GLN A 180 11.51 -0.91 8.67
N LYS A 181 12.82 -1.07 8.49
CA LYS A 181 13.83 -0.10 8.95
C LYS A 181 13.74 1.22 8.19
N ALA A 182 13.67 1.16 6.87
CA ALA A 182 13.65 2.32 5.99
C ALA A 182 12.39 3.17 6.16
N MET A 183 11.26 2.56 6.47
CA MET A 183 10.00 3.28 6.69
C MET A 183 9.70 3.52 8.18
N GLY A 184 10.42 2.86 9.09
CA GLY A 184 10.16 2.92 10.54
C GLY A 184 8.85 2.26 10.96
N ILE A 185 8.42 1.20 10.28
CA ILE A 185 7.08 0.60 10.45
C ILE A 185 7.13 -0.86 10.90
N SER A 186 6.01 -1.35 11.45
CA SER A 186 5.85 -2.76 11.81
C SER A 186 5.81 -3.68 10.58
N LYS A 187 6.07 -4.98 10.78
CA LYS A 187 5.95 -6.01 9.73
C LYS A 187 4.58 -6.02 9.05
N LEU A 188 3.48 -5.92 9.81
CA LEU A 188 2.13 -5.92 9.25
C LEU A 188 1.89 -4.68 8.38
N THR A 189 2.31 -3.51 8.88
CA THR A 189 2.22 -2.25 8.14
C THR A 189 3.07 -2.28 6.86
N GLN A 190 4.24 -2.91 6.90
CA GLN A 190 5.11 -3.08 5.75
C GLN A 190 4.46 -3.95 4.66
N ILE A 191 3.83 -5.06 5.05
CA ILE A 191 3.11 -5.94 4.11
C ILE A 191 1.98 -5.17 3.43
N ASN A 192 1.20 -4.42 4.22
CA ASN A 192 0.09 -3.62 3.70
C ASN A 192 0.58 -2.52 2.76
N LEU A 193 1.62 -1.77 3.14
CA LEU A 193 2.20 -0.74 2.29
C LEU A 193 2.64 -1.28 0.94
N VAL A 194 3.41 -2.38 0.93
CA VAL A 194 3.88 -2.98 -0.33
C VAL A 194 2.69 -3.43 -1.19
N LYS A 195 1.67 -4.00 -0.56
CA LYS A 195 0.44 -4.42 -1.25
C LYS A 195 -0.31 -3.23 -1.85
N GLU A 196 -0.41 -2.12 -1.12
CA GLU A 196 -1.05 -0.89 -1.60
C GLU A 196 -0.28 -0.29 -2.78
N LEU A 197 1.05 -0.26 -2.73
CA LEU A 197 1.88 0.23 -3.83
C LEU A 197 1.72 -0.61 -5.11
N ASP A 198 1.61 -1.93 -4.95
CA ASP A 198 1.36 -2.89 -6.04
C ASP A 198 -0.07 -2.72 -6.61
N GLU A 199 -1.10 -2.67 -5.75
CA GLU A 199 -2.49 -2.45 -6.15
C GLU A 199 -2.73 -1.09 -6.84
N LEU A 200 -1.92 -0.08 -6.52
CA LEU A 200 -1.95 1.22 -7.17
C LEU A 200 -1.11 1.29 -8.46
N ASN A 201 -0.49 0.17 -8.86
CA ASN A 201 0.47 0.11 -9.96
C ASN A 201 1.60 1.15 -9.81
N LEU A 202 2.04 1.43 -8.57
CA LEU A 202 3.16 2.35 -8.31
C LEU A 202 4.49 1.61 -8.31
N VAL A 203 4.50 0.41 -7.73
CA VAL A 203 5.67 -0.46 -7.64
C VAL A 203 5.25 -1.87 -8.00
N ASP A 204 5.89 -2.44 -9.03
CA ASP A 204 5.73 -3.84 -9.40
C ASP A 204 6.58 -4.72 -8.49
N LYS A 205 5.96 -5.74 -7.90
CA LYS A 205 6.64 -6.69 -7.01
C LYS A 205 6.88 -8.01 -7.72
N GLN A 206 8.13 -8.27 -8.08
CA GLN A 206 8.55 -9.59 -8.57
C GLN A 206 8.98 -10.48 -7.42
N ARG A 207 8.28 -11.62 -7.27
CA ARG A 207 8.60 -12.60 -6.22
C ARG A 207 9.94 -13.26 -6.51
N GLY A 208 10.80 -13.34 -5.49
CA GLY A 208 12.07 -14.06 -5.61
C GLY A 208 11.87 -15.55 -5.86
N GLU A 209 12.85 -16.17 -6.53
CA GLU A 209 12.83 -17.58 -6.89
C GLU A 209 13.01 -18.50 -5.67
N MET A 210 12.51 -19.73 -5.76
CA MET A 210 12.72 -20.76 -4.75
C MET A 210 14.03 -21.48 -5.01
N TYR A 211 14.85 -21.70 -3.97
CA TYR A 211 16.09 -22.47 -4.05
C TYR A 211 16.25 -23.38 -2.82
N ILE A 212 17.18 -24.33 -2.87
CA ILE A 212 17.52 -25.19 -1.73
C ILE A 212 18.86 -24.70 -1.17
N ASP A 213 18.91 -24.45 0.14
CA ASP A 213 20.16 -24.01 0.77
C ASP A 213 21.16 -25.15 0.99
N ALA A 214 22.38 -24.81 1.42
CA ALA A 214 23.44 -25.79 1.69
C ALA A 214 23.07 -26.85 2.74
N CYS A 215 22.01 -26.64 3.52
CA CYS A 215 21.49 -27.56 4.52
C CYS A 215 20.28 -28.36 4.01
N GLY A 216 19.94 -28.28 2.72
CA GLY A 216 18.80 -28.98 2.13
C GLY A 216 17.43 -28.35 2.40
N LYS A 217 17.38 -27.12 2.94
CA LYS A 217 16.10 -26.45 3.26
C LYS A 217 15.63 -25.57 2.09
N PRO A 218 14.34 -25.64 1.70
CA PRO A 218 13.80 -24.73 0.72
C PRO A 218 13.79 -23.30 1.27
N LYS A 219 14.41 -22.40 0.53
CA LYS A 219 14.45 -20.95 0.77
C LYS A 219 13.89 -20.22 -0.45
N ARG A 220 13.61 -18.94 -0.26
CA ARG A 220 13.18 -18.03 -1.32
C ARG A 220 14.09 -16.82 -1.34
N GLU A 221 14.42 -16.37 -2.54
CA GLU A 221 15.09 -15.09 -2.71
C GLU A 221 14.22 -13.93 -2.23
N THR A 222 14.89 -12.83 -1.91
CA THR A 222 14.22 -11.57 -1.61
C THR A 222 13.51 -11.03 -2.86
N ASN A 223 12.39 -10.33 -2.69
CA ASN A 223 11.63 -9.79 -3.81
C ASN A 223 12.38 -8.64 -4.49
N LEU A 224 12.21 -8.52 -5.81
CA LEU A 224 12.56 -7.32 -6.56
C LEU A 224 11.35 -6.38 -6.60
N TYR A 225 11.64 -5.08 -6.58
CA TYR A 225 10.67 -4.01 -6.63
C TYR A 225 11.10 -3.00 -7.69
N SER A 226 10.25 -2.72 -8.67
CA SER A 226 10.51 -1.73 -9.73
C SER A 226 9.38 -0.71 -9.80
N VAL A 227 9.71 0.57 -9.99
CA VAL A 227 8.67 1.59 -10.20
C VAL A 227 8.10 1.45 -11.61
N VAL A 228 6.78 1.52 -11.69
CA VAL A 228 6.01 1.45 -12.94
C VAL A 228 5.83 2.86 -13.48
N CYS A 229 6.21 3.10 -14.74
CA CYS A 229 6.04 4.40 -15.39
C CYS A 229 4.59 4.66 -15.81
N ASP A 230 4.24 5.89 -16.15
CA ASP A 230 2.89 6.27 -16.55
C ASP A 230 2.39 5.50 -17.76
N GLU A 231 3.22 5.32 -18.79
CA GLU A 231 2.83 4.57 -19.98
C GLU A 231 2.37 3.16 -19.59
N GLU A 232 3.22 2.44 -18.85
CA GLU A 232 2.93 1.10 -18.36
C GLU A 232 1.72 1.07 -17.41
N ARG A 233 1.55 2.09 -16.55
CA ARG A 233 0.36 2.22 -15.70
C ARG A 233 -0.92 2.38 -16.51
N GLN A 234 -0.88 3.15 -17.60
CA GLN A 234 -2.05 3.35 -18.45
C GLN A 234 -2.37 2.08 -19.24
N GLU A 235 -1.37 1.39 -19.76
CA GLU A 235 -1.51 0.09 -20.43
C GLU A 235 -2.14 -0.94 -19.49
N ARG A 236 -1.58 -1.14 -18.29
CA ARG A 236 -2.14 -2.03 -17.27
C ARG A 236 -3.59 -1.67 -16.91
N LYS A 237 -3.92 -0.38 -16.81
CA LYS A 237 -5.31 0.08 -16.56
C LYS A 237 -6.25 -0.21 -17.73
N GLN A 238 -5.77 -0.17 -18.98
CA GLN A 238 -6.56 -0.49 -20.16
C GLN A 238 -6.78 -2.01 -20.26
N GLU A 239 -5.76 -2.82 -20.01
CA GLU A 239 -5.87 -4.27 -19.92
C GLU A 239 -6.80 -4.70 -18.77
N GLU A 240 -6.72 -4.04 -17.61
CA GLU A 240 -7.66 -4.25 -16.50
C GLU A 240 -9.08 -3.92 -16.93
N LYS A 241 -9.33 -2.82 -17.65
CA LYS A 241 -10.67 -2.48 -18.16
C LYS A 241 -11.18 -3.51 -19.16
N GLN A 242 -10.33 -4.03 -20.04
CA GLN A 242 -10.69 -5.08 -20.99
C GLN A 242 -10.96 -6.42 -20.30
N ASN A 243 -10.17 -6.77 -19.27
CA ASN A 243 -10.36 -7.97 -18.45
C ASN A 243 -11.49 -7.85 -17.41
N GLU A 244 -11.88 -6.63 -17.01
CA GLU A 244 -13.06 -6.37 -16.19
C GLU A 244 -14.38 -6.66 -16.93
N TYR A 245 -14.38 -6.68 -18.27
CA TYR A 245 -15.46 -7.22 -19.11
C TYR A 245 -15.34 -8.75 -19.32
N SER A 246 -14.94 -9.48 -18.28
CA SER A 246 -15.07 -10.94 -18.27
C SER A 246 -16.55 -11.34 -18.44
N LEU A 247 -16.86 -12.21 -19.41
CA LEU A 247 -18.20 -12.80 -19.62
C LEU A 247 -18.85 -13.29 -18.30
N ILE A 248 -18.03 -13.72 -17.34
CA ILE A 248 -18.45 -14.18 -16.01
C ILE A 248 -19.03 -13.02 -15.18
N LYS A 249 -18.40 -11.84 -15.21
CA LYS A 249 -18.86 -10.65 -14.47
C LYS A 249 -20.18 -10.13 -15.03
N GLN A 250 -20.33 -10.14 -16.36
CA GLN A 250 -21.57 -9.70 -17.01
C GLN A 250 -22.72 -10.66 -16.70
N HIS A 251 -22.50 -11.97 -16.79
CA HIS A 251 -23.49 -12.97 -16.39
C HIS A 251 -23.86 -12.90 -14.89
N ASN A 252 -22.89 -12.68 -13.99
CA ASN A 252 -23.16 -12.52 -12.55
C ASN A 252 -23.99 -11.26 -12.26
N PHE A 253 -23.78 -10.18 -13.02
CA PHE A 253 -24.57 -8.96 -12.93
C PHE A 253 -26.02 -9.19 -13.38
N ASP A 254 -26.20 -9.86 -14.52
CA ASP A 254 -27.52 -10.20 -15.06
C ASP A 254 -28.30 -11.11 -14.10
N VAL A 255 -27.67 -12.16 -13.58
CA VAL A 255 -28.27 -13.10 -12.61
C VAL A 255 -28.56 -12.42 -11.26
N HIS A 256 -27.76 -11.43 -10.85
CA HIS A 256 -28.03 -10.67 -9.63
C HIS A 256 -29.21 -9.71 -9.80
N ALA A 257 -29.35 -9.08 -10.96
CA ALA A 257 -30.48 -8.21 -11.28
C ALA A 257 -31.82 -8.97 -11.28
N GLU A 258 -31.82 -10.23 -11.72
CA GLU A 258 -33.01 -11.12 -11.69
C GLU A 258 -33.40 -11.55 -10.26
N VAL A 259 -32.42 -11.80 -9.38
CA VAL A 259 -32.67 -12.34 -8.03
C VAL A 259 -33.06 -11.25 -7.02
N ALA A 260 -32.75 -9.99 -7.29
CA ALA A 260 -33.13 -8.84 -6.45
C ALA A 260 -34.66 -8.63 -6.32
N GLN A 261 -35.48 -9.40 -7.04
CA GLN A 261 -36.94 -9.36 -7.02
C GLN A 261 -37.60 -10.52 -6.24
N LEU A 262 -36.84 -11.36 -5.51
CA LEU A 262 -37.38 -12.56 -4.85
C LEU A 262 -37.34 -12.51 -3.30
N ASP A 263 -38.45 -12.90 -2.67
CA ASP A 263 -38.83 -12.61 -1.27
C ASP A 263 -38.10 -13.38 -0.13
N ALA A 264 -37.06 -14.18 -0.40
CA ALA A 264 -36.35 -14.87 0.70
C ALA A 264 -34.91 -15.26 0.35
N ILE A 265 -33.95 -14.72 1.12
CA ILE A 265 -32.52 -15.01 1.02
C ILE A 265 -32.06 -15.77 2.27
N ASP A 266 -31.16 -16.76 2.10
CA ASP A 266 -30.53 -17.45 3.21
C ASP A 266 -29.72 -16.46 4.08
N PRO A 267 -30.04 -16.28 5.38
CA PRO A 267 -29.36 -15.31 6.25
C PRO A 267 -27.84 -15.54 6.35
N ARG A 268 -27.36 -16.78 6.10
CA ARG A 268 -25.93 -17.09 6.11
C ARG A 268 -25.16 -16.42 4.97
N CYS A 269 -25.87 -15.89 3.98
CA CYS A 269 -25.29 -15.10 2.90
C CYS A 269 -24.88 -13.69 3.35
N GLU A 270 -25.34 -13.23 4.52
CA GLU A 270 -24.89 -11.97 5.09
C GLU A 270 -23.37 -12.02 5.31
N ASN A 271 -22.65 -11.02 4.78
CA ASN A 271 -21.19 -10.92 4.78
C ASN A 271 -20.42 -11.95 3.93
N THR A 272 -21.10 -12.63 3.01
CA THR A 272 -20.46 -13.52 2.02
C THR A 272 -20.28 -12.82 0.67
N ASN A 273 -19.68 -13.51 -0.30
CA ASN A 273 -19.62 -13.03 -1.67
C ASN A 273 -20.83 -13.50 -2.51
N VAL A 274 -21.81 -14.21 -1.92
CA VAL A 274 -22.95 -14.78 -2.66
C VAL A 274 -23.67 -13.71 -3.50
N TYR A 275 -23.90 -12.52 -2.95
CA TYR A 275 -24.63 -11.42 -3.59
C TYR A 275 -23.81 -10.12 -3.73
N LYS A 276 -22.47 -10.21 -3.70
CA LYS A 276 -21.63 -9.00 -3.87
C LYS A 276 -21.33 -8.78 -5.34
N THR A 277 -21.58 -7.56 -5.82
CA THR A 277 -21.18 -7.10 -7.15
C THR A 277 -19.89 -6.27 -7.02
N GLY A 278 -18.77 -6.70 -7.64
CA GLY A 278 -17.51 -5.92 -7.61
C GLY A 278 -16.20 -6.71 -7.80
N LYS A 279 -15.04 -6.10 -7.52
CA LYS A 279 -13.68 -6.63 -7.77
C LYS A 279 -13.33 -7.95 -7.05
N LYS A 280 -14.10 -8.39 -6.07
CA LYS A 280 -13.90 -9.65 -5.31
C LYS A 280 -15.01 -10.66 -5.59
N ASP A 281 -15.20 -10.96 -6.88
CA ASP A 281 -16.30 -11.79 -7.37
C ASP A 281 -15.97 -13.31 -7.36
N TYR A 282 -15.29 -13.77 -6.30
CA TYR A 282 -14.90 -15.17 -6.16
C TYR A 282 -15.79 -15.89 -5.14
N LEU A 283 -16.20 -17.11 -5.49
CA LEU A 283 -16.89 -18.05 -4.60
C LEU A 283 -15.83 -18.77 -3.74
N GLY A 284 -16.02 -18.80 -2.43
CA GLY A 284 -15.13 -19.47 -1.49
C GLY A 284 -15.75 -20.73 -0.88
N ASN A 285 -15.03 -21.30 0.08
CA ASN A 285 -15.47 -22.48 0.84
C ASN A 285 -16.76 -22.25 1.65
N LYS A 286 -17.00 -21.02 2.13
CA LYS A 286 -18.23 -20.66 2.84
C LYS A 286 -19.44 -20.60 1.90
N GLU A 287 -19.27 -20.04 0.70
CA GLU A 287 -20.30 -20.00 -0.35
C GLU A 287 -20.62 -21.41 -0.84
N TYR A 288 -19.61 -22.28 -1.01
CA TYR A 288 -19.81 -23.70 -1.33
C TYR A 288 -20.61 -24.45 -0.26
N TRP A 289 -20.34 -24.18 1.03
CA TRP A 289 -21.12 -24.77 2.11
C TRP A 289 -22.58 -24.31 2.11
N ILE A 290 -22.83 -23.01 1.88
CA ILE A 290 -24.20 -22.49 1.77
C ILE A 290 -24.89 -23.12 0.56
N TRP A 291 -24.22 -23.20 -0.59
CA TRP A 291 -24.74 -23.80 -1.80
C TRP A 291 -25.21 -25.25 -1.61
N ASN A 292 -24.46 -26.05 -0.84
CA ASN A 292 -24.80 -27.44 -0.57
C ASN A 292 -25.82 -27.65 0.56
N THR A 293 -26.03 -26.64 1.43
CA THR A 293 -26.84 -26.81 2.65
C THR A 293 -27.98 -25.81 2.78
N THR A 294 -28.18 -24.92 1.82
CA THR A 294 -29.30 -23.98 1.82
C THR A 294 -30.60 -24.66 1.44
N LYS A 295 -31.66 -24.30 2.17
CA LYS A 295 -33.06 -24.68 1.85
C LYS A 295 -33.81 -23.54 1.15
N TYR A 296 -33.18 -22.37 0.99
CA TYR A 296 -33.77 -21.20 0.37
C TYR A 296 -33.66 -21.34 -1.14
N LYS A 297 -34.81 -21.48 -1.81
CA LYS A 297 -34.87 -21.74 -3.26
C LYS A 297 -34.14 -20.67 -4.07
N SER A 298 -34.33 -19.39 -3.74
CA SER A 298 -33.69 -18.26 -4.43
C SER A 298 -32.17 -18.26 -4.26
N THR A 299 -31.68 -18.53 -3.05
CA THR A 299 -30.23 -18.68 -2.80
C THR A 299 -29.64 -19.88 -3.51
N LYS A 300 -30.35 -21.01 -3.54
CA LYS A 300 -29.91 -22.21 -4.25
C LYS A 300 -29.77 -21.95 -5.75
N MET A 301 -30.80 -21.38 -6.38
CA MET A 301 -30.80 -21.04 -7.81
C MET A 301 -29.66 -20.06 -8.16
N HIS A 302 -29.46 -19.02 -7.35
CA HIS A 302 -28.39 -18.05 -7.57
C HIS A 302 -26.99 -18.71 -7.51
N LEU A 303 -26.76 -19.55 -6.50
CA LEU A 303 -25.50 -20.27 -6.36
C LEU A 303 -25.30 -21.35 -7.43
N ASP A 304 -26.35 -22.05 -7.87
CA ASP A 304 -26.28 -23.00 -8.99
C ASP A 304 -25.81 -22.30 -10.27
N ALA A 305 -26.39 -21.15 -10.61
CA ALA A 305 -25.97 -20.37 -11.77
C ALA A 305 -24.51 -19.91 -11.67
N ARG A 306 -24.10 -19.36 -10.53
CA ARG A 306 -22.73 -18.88 -10.32
C ARG A 306 -21.69 -20.02 -10.32
N PHE A 307 -21.97 -21.14 -9.66
CA PHE A 307 -21.05 -22.29 -9.66
C PHE A 307 -20.97 -22.97 -11.04
N ASN A 308 -22.07 -23.04 -11.80
CA ASN A 308 -22.05 -23.56 -13.18
C ASN A 308 -21.23 -22.66 -14.13
N SER A 309 -21.42 -21.35 -14.05
CA SER A 309 -20.63 -20.38 -14.81
C SER A 309 -19.14 -20.45 -14.42
N PHE A 310 -18.85 -20.52 -13.11
CA PHE A 310 -17.48 -20.63 -12.61
C PHE A 310 -16.78 -21.92 -13.06
N LYS A 311 -17.50 -23.05 -13.07
CA LYS A 311 -17.01 -24.34 -13.59
C LYS A 311 -16.65 -24.24 -15.08
N ASN A 312 -17.48 -23.60 -15.88
CA ASN A 312 -17.28 -23.49 -17.32
C ASN A 312 -16.13 -22.53 -17.67
N ALA A 313 -16.00 -21.44 -16.92
CA ALA A 313 -15.05 -20.39 -17.27
C ALA A 313 -13.66 -20.54 -16.59
N ARG A 314 -13.58 -21.18 -15.42
CA ARG A 314 -12.34 -21.37 -14.65
C ARG A 314 -12.31 -22.75 -13.96
N PRO A 315 -12.20 -23.86 -14.71
CA PRO A 315 -12.31 -25.22 -14.18
C PRO A 315 -11.28 -25.55 -13.08
N ASP A 316 -10.05 -25.07 -13.17
CA ASP A 316 -9.00 -25.34 -12.17
C ASP A 316 -9.29 -24.67 -10.82
N LEU A 317 -9.78 -23.43 -10.86
CA LEU A 317 -10.16 -22.69 -9.66
C LEU A 317 -11.46 -23.26 -9.07
N TYR A 318 -12.40 -23.69 -9.92
CA TYR A 318 -13.60 -24.40 -9.48
C TYR A 318 -13.23 -25.67 -8.70
N ALA A 319 -12.33 -26.50 -9.22
CA ALA A 319 -11.87 -27.71 -8.54
C ALA A 319 -11.25 -27.40 -7.16
N THR A 320 -10.50 -26.31 -7.06
CA THR A 320 -9.91 -25.84 -5.80
C THR A 320 -10.99 -25.44 -4.78
N VAL A 321 -11.98 -24.65 -5.20
CA VAL A 321 -13.08 -24.22 -4.33
C VAL A 321 -13.94 -25.38 -3.86
N VAL A 322 -14.20 -26.37 -4.72
CA VAL A 322 -14.93 -27.59 -4.35
C VAL A 322 -14.14 -28.37 -3.30
N MET A 323 -12.85 -28.64 -3.54
CA MET A 323 -12.00 -29.36 -2.60
C MET A 323 -11.89 -28.66 -1.24
N GLU A 324 -11.69 -27.34 -1.21
CA GLU A 324 -11.63 -26.56 0.02
C GLU A 324 -13.00 -26.49 0.72
N GLY A 325 -14.07 -26.42 -0.05
CA GLY A 325 -15.45 -26.46 0.43
C GLY A 325 -15.81 -27.78 1.11
N GLU A 326 -15.44 -28.92 0.52
CA GLU A 326 -15.63 -30.24 1.11
C GLU A 326 -14.84 -30.40 2.42
N LYS A 327 -13.58 -29.93 2.46
CA LYS A 327 -12.78 -29.90 3.68
C LYS A 327 -13.45 -29.07 4.77
N TYR A 328 -13.98 -27.90 4.40
CA TYR A 328 -14.70 -27.01 5.31
C TYR A 328 -15.97 -27.65 5.85
N MET A 329 -16.76 -28.32 5.01
CA MET A 329 -17.96 -29.06 5.42
C MET A 329 -17.64 -30.18 6.41
N LYS A 330 -16.60 -30.99 6.14
CA LYS A 330 -16.15 -32.04 7.06
C LYS A 330 -15.79 -31.48 8.43
N LYS A 331 -15.14 -30.31 8.48
CA LYS A 331 -14.79 -29.62 9.72
C LYS A 331 -16.02 -29.14 10.50
N ILE A 332 -17.02 -28.59 9.81
CA ILE A 332 -18.27 -28.16 10.45
C ILE A 332 -19.03 -29.36 11.04
N ASN A 333 -19.13 -30.47 10.29
CA ASN A 333 -19.85 -31.65 10.76
C ASN A 333 -19.13 -32.29 11.97
N ALA A 334 -17.80 -32.41 11.92
CA ALA A 334 -17.01 -32.90 13.05
C ALA A 334 -17.19 -32.04 14.32
N ASN A 335 -17.30 -30.71 14.16
CA ASN A 335 -17.57 -29.81 15.28
C ASN A 335 -18.98 -29.96 15.84
N LYS A 336 -20.00 -30.18 14.99
CA LYS A 336 -21.37 -30.44 15.45
C LYS A 336 -21.46 -31.76 16.21
N ASP A 337 -20.88 -32.83 15.69
CA ASP A 337 -20.85 -34.14 16.35
C ASP A 337 -20.15 -34.06 17.71
N TRP A 338 -19.09 -33.25 17.81
CA TRP A 338 -18.39 -33.00 19.07
C TRP A 338 -19.26 -32.23 20.07
N GLN A 339 -19.96 -31.18 19.62
CA GLN A 339 -20.88 -30.41 20.47
C GLN A 339 -22.06 -31.25 20.95
N GLU A 340 -22.65 -32.08 20.10
CA GLU A 340 -23.73 -33.00 20.46
C GLU A 340 -23.28 -34.04 21.48
N LYS A 341 -22.06 -34.61 21.32
CA LYS A 341 -21.46 -35.50 22.33
C LYS A 341 -21.23 -34.80 23.67
N GLN A 342 -20.78 -33.55 23.68
CA GLN A 342 -20.65 -32.75 24.91
C GLN A 342 -22.01 -32.48 25.59
N HIS A 343 -23.05 -32.18 24.82
CA HIS A 343 -24.41 -32.01 25.33
C HIS A 343 -25.00 -33.33 25.88
N GLN A 344 -24.72 -34.48 25.24
CA GLN A 344 -25.15 -35.78 25.74
C GLN A 344 -24.41 -36.18 27.03
N MET A 345 -23.11 -35.90 27.13
CA MET A 345 -22.34 -36.17 28.36
C MET A 345 -22.75 -35.26 29.53
N SER A 346 -23.07 -33.99 29.27
CA SER A 346 -23.54 -33.06 30.30
C SER A 346 -24.98 -33.34 30.76
N SER A 347 -25.87 -33.76 29.85
CA SER A 347 -27.24 -34.19 30.21
C SER A 347 -27.28 -35.51 31.00
N HIS A 348 -26.31 -36.42 30.81
CA HIS A 348 -26.18 -37.62 31.63
C HIS A 348 -25.66 -37.34 33.06
N ARG A 349 -24.83 -36.30 33.26
CA ARG A 349 -24.41 -35.86 34.60
C ARG A 349 -25.54 -35.23 35.42
N ASN A 350 -26.52 -34.59 34.78
CA ASN A 350 -27.64 -33.93 35.47
C ASN A 350 -28.82 -34.84 35.82
N LYS A 351 -28.85 -36.11 35.39
CA LYS A 351 -29.89 -37.07 35.79
C LYS A 351 -29.63 -37.76 37.13
N GLY A 352 -28.54 -37.43 37.83
CA GLY A 352 -28.16 -38.02 39.11
C GLY A 352 -28.49 -37.20 40.36
N TYR A 353 -29.10 -36.01 40.22
CA TYR A 353 -29.50 -35.17 41.36
C TYR A 353 -31.03 -35.07 41.42
N ASP A 354 -31.66 -36.03 42.09
CA ASP A 354 -33.01 -35.87 42.64
C ASP A 354 -32.87 -35.35 44.08
N PRO A 355 -33.24 -34.08 44.37
CA PRO A 355 -33.12 -33.51 45.71
C PRO A 355 -34.06 -34.15 46.74
N ARG A 356 -34.97 -35.05 46.34
CA ARG A 356 -35.97 -35.64 47.25
C ARG A 356 -35.43 -36.76 48.15
N PHE A 357 -34.18 -37.18 47.99
CA PHE A 357 -33.59 -38.26 48.79
C PHE A 357 -32.66 -37.79 49.92
N TYR A 358 -32.57 -36.49 50.21
CA TYR A 358 -31.69 -35.95 51.26
C TYR A 358 -32.44 -35.19 52.37
N LEU A 359 -33.66 -35.60 52.71
CA LEU A 359 -34.31 -35.22 53.96
C LEU A 359 -35.10 -36.41 54.52
N SER A 360 -34.42 -37.30 55.22
CA SER A 360 -34.98 -38.16 56.26
C SER A 360 -33.89 -38.54 57.26
#